data_AF-A0A356K2V7-F1
#
_entry.id   AF-A0A356K2V7-F1
#
_cell.length_a   1.000
_cell.length_b   1.000
_cell.length_c   1.000
_cell.angle_alpha   90.00
_cell.angle_beta   90.00
_cell.angle_gamma   90.00
#
_symmetry.space_group_name_H-M   'P 1'
#
loop_
_entity.id
_entity.type
_entity.pdbx_description
1 polymer ?
#
loop_
_entity_poly.entity_id
_entity_poly.type
_entity_poly.pdbx_seq_one_letter_code
_entity_poly.pdbx_strand_id
1 'polypeptide(L)'
;MREAFGGSWLLGFVALFIVLFSAYLAVSINYTKAFKAKNKIVSIIEENEGFSTSTGNVATKTDNDLQNSSRTEDKVYYYLKKSGFALDTASLRGRCPNGSDPYTGGYCVQKMYTSQGAYYKVTTFVKLEIPVIWVNITVPVKGETKVLYYTRD
;
A
#
# COMPACT_ATOMS: atom_id res chain seq x y z
N MET A 1 -14.76 -10.52 -52.02
CA MET A 1 -13.85 -11.04 -50.96
C MET A 1 -13.04 -9.95 -50.23
N ARG A 2 -13.14 -8.66 -50.61
CA ARG A 2 -12.46 -7.54 -49.92
C ARG A 2 -13.19 -7.05 -48.65
N GLU A 3 -14.45 -7.43 -48.48
CA GLU A 3 -15.32 -7.04 -47.35
C GLU A 3 -15.08 -7.87 -46.07
N ALA A 4 -14.55 -9.09 -46.20
CA ALA A 4 -14.18 -9.91 -45.03
C ALA A 4 -12.95 -9.38 -44.27
N PHE A 5 -12.07 -8.63 -44.96
CA PHE A 5 -10.89 -8.01 -44.34
C PHE A 5 -11.24 -6.86 -43.39
N GLY A 6 -12.37 -6.16 -43.61
CA GLY A 6 -12.83 -5.09 -42.72
C GLY A 6 -13.38 -5.61 -41.39
N GLY A 7 -14.08 -6.76 -41.42
CA GLY A 7 -14.64 -7.39 -40.22
C GLY A 7 -13.57 -7.95 -39.29
N SER A 8 -12.55 -8.64 -39.81
CA SER A 8 -11.44 -9.15 -38.99
C SER A 8 -10.61 -8.02 -38.37
N TRP A 9 -10.44 -6.89 -39.09
CA TRP A 9 -9.73 -5.73 -38.57
C TRP A 9 -10.49 -5.03 -37.44
N LEU A 10 -11.83 -4.90 -37.57
CA LEU A 10 -12.70 -4.39 -36.51
C LEU A 10 -12.66 -5.27 -35.26
N LEU A 11 -12.69 -6.59 -35.41
CA LEU A 11 -12.56 -7.53 -34.29
C LEU A 11 -11.19 -7.39 -33.59
N GLY A 12 -10.12 -7.14 -34.34
CA GLY A 12 -8.79 -6.87 -33.79
C GLY A 12 -8.75 -5.62 -32.91
N PHE A 13 -9.39 -4.52 -33.34
CA PHE A 13 -9.51 -3.32 -32.52
C PHE A 13 -10.33 -3.54 -31.25
N VAL A 14 -11.44 -4.28 -31.34
CA VAL A 14 -12.26 -4.62 -30.16
C VAL A 14 -11.44 -5.43 -29.15
N ALA A 15 -10.72 -6.46 -29.61
CA ALA A 15 -9.85 -7.26 -28.75
C ALA A 15 -8.74 -6.42 -28.09
N LEU A 16 -8.14 -5.49 -28.82
CA LEU A 16 -7.14 -4.56 -28.29
C LEU A 16 -7.71 -3.70 -27.15
N PHE A 17 -8.90 -3.10 -27.36
CA PHE A 17 -9.55 -2.29 -26.34
C PHE A 17 -9.92 -3.08 -25.09
N ILE A 18 -10.36 -4.34 -25.25
CA ILE A 18 -10.64 -5.22 -24.10
C ILE A 18 -9.37 -5.43 -23.27
N VAL A 19 -8.25 -5.79 -23.91
CA VAL A 19 -6.97 -6.01 -23.20
C VAL A 19 -6.51 -4.75 -22.50
N LEU A 20 -6.56 -3.59 -23.17
CA LEU A 20 -6.19 -2.30 -22.59
C LEU A 20 -7.08 -1.93 -21.40
N PHE A 21 -8.39 -2.14 -21.51
CA PHE A 21 -9.34 -1.84 -20.44
C PHE A 21 -9.14 -2.77 -19.23
N SER A 22 -8.93 -4.07 -19.46
CA SER A 22 -8.60 -5.02 -18.40
C SER A 22 -7.30 -4.67 -17.69
N ALA A 23 -6.26 -4.27 -18.42
CA ALA A 23 -5.00 -3.81 -17.84
C ALA A 23 -5.18 -2.54 -17.00
N TYR A 24 -5.93 -1.56 -17.51
CA TYR A 24 -6.25 -0.33 -16.78
C TYR A 24 -7.02 -0.63 -15.48
N LEU A 25 -8.04 -1.49 -15.54
CA LEU A 25 -8.80 -1.90 -14.36
C LEU A 25 -7.91 -2.58 -13.31
N ALA A 26 -7.01 -3.46 -13.73
CA ALA A 26 -6.07 -4.13 -12.82
C ALA A 26 -5.18 -3.12 -12.08
N VAL A 27 -4.63 -2.14 -12.80
CA VAL A 27 -3.84 -1.04 -12.22
C VAL A 27 -4.66 -0.22 -11.22
N SER A 28 -5.88 0.16 -11.61
CA SER A 28 -6.78 0.98 -10.79
C SER A 28 -7.17 0.28 -9.48
N ILE A 29 -7.45 -1.03 -9.52
CA ILE A 29 -7.77 -1.82 -8.32
C ILE A 29 -6.57 -1.87 -7.36
N ASN A 30 -5.37 -2.15 -7.87
CA ASN A 30 -4.16 -2.21 -7.05
C ASN A 30 -3.82 -0.85 -6.44
N TYR A 31 -3.98 0.23 -7.21
CA TYR A 31 -3.81 1.59 -6.72
C TYR A 31 -4.83 1.92 -5.60
N THR A 32 -6.10 1.55 -5.80
CA THR A 32 -7.15 1.78 -4.81
C THR A 32 -6.88 1.04 -3.50
N LYS A 33 -6.36 -0.20 -3.56
CA LYS A 33 -5.96 -0.97 -2.36
C LYS A 33 -4.86 -0.25 -1.58
N ALA A 34 -3.81 0.23 -2.26
CA ALA A 34 -2.73 0.96 -1.59
C ALA A 34 -3.19 2.28 -0.97
N PHE A 35 -4.09 3.00 -1.65
CA PHE A 35 -4.66 4.23 -1.12
C PHE A 35 -5.52 3.99 0.13
N LYS A 36 -6.37 2.95 0.11
CA LYS A 36 -7.15 2.53 1.28
C LYS A 36 -6.25 2.10 2.44
N ALA A 37 -5.21 1.30 2.15
CA ALA A 37 -4.21 0.89 3.15
C ALA A 37 -3.56 2.10 3.81
N LYS A 38 -3.05 3.05 3.01
CA LYS A 38 -2.45 4.29 3.49
C LYS A 38 -3.39 5.09 4.40
N ASN A 39 -4.63 5.33 3.94
CA ASN A 39 -5.59 6.12 4.71
C ASN A 39 -5.95 5.42 6.03
N LYS A 40 -6.06 4.10 6.04
CA LYS A 40 -6.32 3.37 7.28
C LYS A 40 -5.13 3.40 8.23
N ILE A 41 -3.90 3.28 7.73
CA ILE A 41 -2.69 3.43 8.56
C ILE A 41 -2.65 4.81 9.21
N VAL A 42 -2.88 5.88 8.43
CA VAL A 42 -2.99 7.26 8.92
C VAL A 42 -4.04 7.36 10.02
N SER A 43 -5.25 6.84 9.78
CA SER A 43 -6.33 6.85 10.79
C SER A 43 -5.97 6.10 12.06
N ILE A 44 -5.28 4.94 11.98
CA ILE A 44 -4.85 4.18 13.16
C ILE A 44 -3.78 4.97 13.94
N ILE A 45 -2.83 5.61 13.26
CA ILE A 45 -1.82 6.46 13.93
C ILE A 45 -2.49 7.63 14.66
N GLU A 46 -3.47 8.26 14.01
CA GLU A 46 -4.20 9.39 14.61
C GLU A 46 -5.07 8.97 15.80
N GLU A 47 -5.70 7.80 15.74
CA GLU A 47 -6.54 7.26 16.83
C GLU A 47 -5.72 6.84 18.05
N ASN A 48 -4.48 6.38 17.85
CA ASN A 48 -3.57 6.00 18.93
C ASN A 48 -2.63 7.14 19.35
N GLU A 49 -2.82 8.35 18.79
CA GLU A 49 -1.99 9.54 19.04
C GLU A 49 -0.49 9.28 18.89
N GLY A 50 -0.08 8.40 17.98
CA GLY A 50 1.31 7.99 17.88
C GLY A 50 1.54 6.68 17.15
N PHE A 51 2.80 6.40 16.85
CA PHE A 51 3.22 5.15 16.24
C PHE A 51 4.10 4.35 17.20
N SER A 52 3.49 3.38 17.88
CA SER A 52 4.22 2.44 18.73
C SER A 52 4.59 1.17 17.96
N THR A 53 5.90 0.86 17.96
CA THR A 53 6.48 -0.35 17.37
C THR A 53 6.10 -1.58 18.19
N SER A 54 5.85 -2.70 17.53
CA SER A 54 5.46 -3.97 18.16
C SER A 54 6.56 -4.57 19.05
N THR A 55 6.16 -5.39 20.03
CA THR A 55 7.11 -6.26 20.74
C THR A 55 7.27 -7.55 19.97
N GLY A 56 8.48 -7.82 19.48
CA GLY A 56 8.81 -9.02 18.73
C GLY A 56 8.36 -8.97 17.27
N ASN A 57 8.33 -10.14 16.62
CA ASN A 57 7.97 -10.23 15.21
C ASN A 57 6.45 -10.21 15.03
N VAL A 58 5.93 -9.18 14.37
CA VAL A 58 4.50 -9.00 14.11
C VAL A 58 3.94 -10.09 13.19
N ALA A 59 4.77 -10.64 12.30
CA ALA A 59 4.35 -11.67 11.34
C ALA A 59 3.99 -13.00 12.01
N THR A 60 4.54 -13.28 13.19
CA THR A 60 4.31 -14.54 13.93
C THR A 60 3.18 -14.45 14.95
N LYS A 61 2.58 -13.28 15.15
CA LYS A 61 1.49 -13.09 16.10
C LYS A 61 0.16 -13.62 15.57
N THR A 62 -0.68 -14.13 16.47
CA THR A 62 -2.03 -14.57 16.14
C THR A 62 -2.92 -13.37 15.82
N ASP A 63 -3.95 -13.59 15.01
CA ASP A 63 -4.92 -12.54 14.66
C ASP A 63 -5.60 -11.92 15.89
N ASN A 64 -5.86 -12.72 16.93
CA ASN A 64 -6.42 -12.26 18.20
C ASN A 64 -5.46 -11.36 18.98
N ASP A 65 -4.16 -11.67 18.95
CA ASP A 65 -3.13 -10.89 19.65
C ASP A 65 -2.92 -9.53 18.98
N LEU A 66 -2.97 -9.51 17.64
CA LEU A 66 -2.83 -8.29 16.87
C LEU A 66 -4.03 -7.36 17.02
N GLN A 67 -5.24 -7.92 17.06
CA GLN A 67 -6.48 -7.14 17.22
C GLN A 67 -6.59 -6.50 18.60
N ASN A 68 -6.19 -7.21 19.66
CA ASN A 68 -6.29 -6.74 21.05
C ASN A 68 -5.05 -5.96 21.52
N SER A 69 -4.01 -5.86 20.69
CA SER A 69 -2.80 -5.13 21.05
C SER A 69 -3.09 -3.63 21.20
N SER A 70 -2.44 -2.99 22.18
CA SER A 70 -2.43 -1.54 22.32
C SER A 70 -1.49 -0.86 21.31
N ARG A 71 -0.66 -1.62 20.59
CA ARG A 71 0.38 -1.08 19.72
C ARG A 71 -0.12 -0.77 18.32
N THR A 72 0.33 0.36 17.79
CA THR A 72 -0.09 0.88 16.48
C THR A 72 0.35 -0.06 15.36
N GLU A 73 1.59 -0.57 15.40
CA GLU A 73 2.12 -1.49 14.38
C GLU A 73 1.32 -2.79 14.27
N ASP A 74 0.89 -3.36 15.40
CA ASP A 74 0.11 -4.61 15.45
C ASP A 74 -1.27 -4.44 14.79
N LYS A 75 -1.98 -3.34 15.12
CA LYS A 75 -3.28 -3.00 14.54
C LYS A 75 -3.17 -2.73 13.04
N VAL A 76 -2.09 -2.05 12.61
CA VAL A 76 -1.80 -1.82 11.20
C VAL A 76 -1.60 -3.15 10.48
N TYR A 77 -0.72 -4.02 10.98
CA TYR A 77 -0.43 -5.29 10.33
C TYR A 77 -1.66 -6.19 10.23
N TYR A 78 -2.49 -6.27 11.29
CA TYR A 78 -3.78 -6.98 11.25
C TYR A 78 -4.66 -6.49 10.09
N TYR A 79 -4.79 -5.18 9.93
CA TYR A 79 -5.57 -4.61 8.84
C TYR A 79 -4.98 -4.93 7.46
N LEU A 80 -3.66 -4.80 7.28
CA LEU A 80 -3.00 -5.08 6.01
C LEU A 80 -3.11 -6.56 5.63
N LYS A 81 -2.99 -7.47 6.60
CA LYS A 81 -3.20 -8.91 6.43
C LYS A 81 -4.64 -9.21 6.03
N LYS A 82 -5.62 -8.70 6.78
CA LYS A 82 -7.06 -8.92 6.52
C LYS A 82 -7.55 -8.32 5.19
N SER A 83 -6.97 -7.21 4.76
CA SER A 83 -7.29 -6.57 3.48
C SER A 83 -6.60 -7.22 2.28
N GLY A 84 -5.70 -8.19 2.49
CA GLY A 84 -4.91 -8.81 1.42
C GLY A 84 -3.93 -7.83 0.77
N PHE A 85 -3.51 -6.79 1.49
CA PHE A 85 -2.52 -5.80 1.03
C PHE A 85 -1.12 -6.06 1.58
N ALA A 86 -0.92 -7.06 2.46
CA ALA A 86 0.39 -7.36 3.00
C ALA A 86 1.40 -7.64 1.88
N LEU A 87 2.39 -6.75 1.72
CA LEU A 87 3.46 -6.88 0.74
C LEU A 87 4.70 -7.51 1.39
N ASP A 88 5.44 -8.25 0.59
CA ASP A 88 6.74 -8.76 0.96
C ASP A 88 7.78 -7.64 1.08
N THR A 89 8.43 -7.57 2.23
CA THR A 89 9.44 -6.55 2.54
C THR A 89 10.73 -6.77 1.73
N ALA A 90 11.03 -8.00 1.28
CA ALA A 90 12.23 -8.27 0.49
C ALA A 90 12.18 -7.57 -0.88
N SER A 91 10.99 -7.47 -1.49
CA SER A 91 10.78 -6.72 -2.73
C SER A 91 10.85 -5.18 -2.59
N LEU A 92 10.86 -4.67 -1.35
CA LEU A 92 10.75 -3.24 -1.02
C LEU A 92 11.95 -2.72 -0.21
N ARG A 93 13.05 -3.48 -0.14
CA ARG A 93 14.25 -3.09 0.62
C ARG A 93 14.79 -1.73 0.18
N GLY A 94 15.09 -0.88 1.15
CA GLY A 94 15.56 0.50 0.92
C GLY A 94 14.61 1.41 0.14
N ARG A 95 13.35 1.00 -0.09
CA ARG A 95 12.38 1.77 -0.90
C ARG A 95 11.66 2.85 -0.09
N CYS A 96 11.85 2.91 1.22
CA CYS A 96 11.29 3.99 2.04
C CYS A 96 11.95 5.34 1.68
N PRO A 97 11.27 6.48 1.88
CA PRO A 97 11.83 7.79 1.52
C PRO A 97 13.14 8.15 2.23
N ASN A 98 13.42 7.54 3.39
CA ASN A 98 14.68 7.73 4.14
C ASN A 98 15.75 6.68 3.79
N GLY A 99 15.52 5.82 2.79
CA GLY A 99 16.41 4.70 2.46
C GLY A 99 16.34 3.53 3.45
N SER A 100 15.46 3.59 4.44
CA SER A 100 15.23 2.51 5.40
C SER A 100 14.43 1.35 4.78
N ASP A 101 14.48 0.19 5.44
CA ASP A 101 13.62 -0.93 5.11
C ASP A 101 12.18 -0.67 5.63
N PRO A 102 11.15 -1.15 4.90
CA PRO A 102 9.76 -1.00 5.31
C PRO A 102 9.41 -1.90 6.50
N TYR A 103 8.41 -1.50 7.28
CA TYR A 103 7.81 -2.31 8.33
C TYR A 103 7.13 -3.56 7.77
N THR A 104 6.95 -4.56 8.63
CA THR A 104 6.24 -5.81 8.31
C THR A 104 4.86 -5.51 7.71
N GLY A 105 4.60 -5.97 6.49
CA GLY A 105 3.41 -5.61 5.71
C GLY A 105 3.65 -4.58 4.60
N GLY A 106 4.88 -4.08 4.45
CA GLY A 106 5.33 -3.32 3.28
C GLY A 106 4.88 -1.85 3.26
N TYR A 107 5.04 -1.17 4.39
CA TYR A 107 4.76 0.26 4.52
C TYR A 107 5.89 0.96 5.29
N CYS A 108 6.01 2.27 5.08
CA CYS A 108 6.99 3.11 5.76
C CYS A 108 6.26 4.17 6.59
N VAL A 109 6.76 4.45 7.79
CA VAL A 109 6.27 5.52 8.67
C VAL A 109 7.45 6.40 9.06
N GLN A 110 7.27 7.72 8.99
CA GLN A 110 8.31 8.69 9.34
C GLN A 110 7.69 9.76 10.23
N LYS A 111 8.26 9.95 11.43
CA LYS A 111 7.87 11.04 12.32
C LYS A 111 8.54 12.33 11.88
N MET A 112 7.77 13.41 11.80
CA MET A 112 8.24 14.76 11.49
C MET A 112 7.79 15.70 12.61
N TYR A 113 8.69 16.58 13.07
CA TYR A 113 8.40 17.54 14.12
C TYR A 113 8.01 18.89 13.52
N THR A 114 7.07 19.56 14.15
CA THR A 114 6.69 20.95 13.89
C THR A 114 6.76 21.75 15.19
N SER A 115 6.67 23.08 15.12
CA SER A 115 6.74 23.96 16.30
C SER A 115 5.63 23.72 17.32
N GLN A 116 4.52 23.12 16.90
CA GLN A 116 3.33 22.90 17.74
C GLN A 116 3.06 21.42 18.07
N GLY A 117 3.87 20.48 17.57
CA GLY A 117 3.60 19.04 17.71
C GLY A 117 4.40 18.17 16.74
N ALA A 118 3.91 16.98 16.42
CA ALA A 118 4.50 16.10 15.42
C ALA A 118 3.44 15.53 14.48
N TYR A 119 3.83 15.22 13.25
CA TYR A 119 2.99 14.54 12.27
C TYR A 119 3.74 13.37 11.66
N TYR A 120 3.01 12.39 11.15
CA TYR A 120 3.58 11.17 10.58
C TYR A 120 3.36 11.13 9.08
N LYS A 121 4.43 10.88 8.32
CA LYS A 121 4.36 10.57 6.88
C LYS A 121 4.31 9.06 6.71
N VAL A 122 3.26 8.59 6.05
CA VAL A 122 3.02 7.18 5.73
C VAL A 122 3.23 6.99 4.23
N THR A 123 4.03 6.00 3.86
CA THR A 123 4.24 5.60 2.46
C THR A 123 3.87 4.12 2.29
N THR A 124 2.90 3.83 1.42
CA THR A 124 2.59 2.46 0.97
C THR A 124 3.05 2.28 -0.46
N PHE A 125 3.11 1.05 -0.95
CA PHE A 125 3.58 0.75 -2.30
C PHE A 125 2.52 0.01 -3.12
N VAL A 126 2.41 0.35 -4.40
CA VAL A 126 1.63 -0.42 -5.37
C VAL A 126 2.62 -1.26 -6.15
N LYS A 127 2.49 -2.59 -6.12
CA LYS A 127 3.23 -3.51 -6.99
C LYS A 127 2.36 -3.84 -8.20
N LEU A 128 2.83 -3.48 -9.39
CA LEU A 128 2.19 -3.81 -10.66
C LEU A 128 3.07 -4.79 -11.40
N GLU A 129 2.55 -5.99 -11.64
CA GLU A 129 3.17 -7.02 -12.45
C GLU A 129 2.40 -7.12 -13.76
N ILE A 130 3.03 -6.72 -14.86
CA ILE A 130 2.42 -6.81 -16.20
C ILE A 130 2.98 -8.06 -16.88
N PRO A 131 2.22 -9.17 -16.94
CA PRO A 131 2.73 -10.44 -17.47
C PRO A 131 3.10 -10.37 -18.96
N VAL A 132 2.52 -9.44 -19.70
CA VAL A 132 2.75 -9.28 -21.15
C VAL A 132 4.12 -8.66 -21.47
N ILE A 133 4.65 -7.80 -20.59
CA ILE A 133 5.87 -7.01 -20.86
C ILE A 133 6.99 -7.31 -19.84
N TRP A 134 6.77 -8.21 -18.87
CA TRP A 134 7.76 -8.56 -17.83
C TRP A 134 8.31 -7.33 -17.07
N VAL A 135 7.51 -6.27 -16.96
CA VAL A 135 7.88 -5.05 -16.24
C VAL A 135 7.22 -5.08 -14.86
N ASN A 136 8.06 -4.86 -13.84
CA ASN A 136 7.64 -4.72 -12.44
C ASN A 136 7.73 -3.24 -12.06
N ILE A 137 6.60 -2.58 -11.90
CA ILE A 137 6.53 -1.18 -11.48
C ILE A 137 6.13 -1.12 -10.02
N THR A 138 6.93 -0.43 -9.20
CA THR A 138 6.61 -0.14 -7.81
C THR A 138 6.40 1.36 -7.64
N VAL A 139 5.16 1.76 -7.38
CA VAL A 139 4.77 3.17 -7.21
C VAL A 139 4.53 3.47 -5.74
N PRO A 140 5.23 4.44 -5.13
CA PRO A 140 4.97 4.84 -3.75
C PRO A 140 3.74 5.76 -3.67
N VAL A 141 2.85 5.48 -2.72
CA VAL A 141 1.66 6.28 -2.39
C VAL A 141 1.88 6.92 -1.03
N LYS A 142 2.00 8.24 -1.00
CA LYS A 142 2.33 9.02 0.20
C LYS A 142 1.08 9.63 0.85
N GLY A 143 1.11 9.74 2.17
CA GLY A 143 0.06 10.33 2.99
C GLY A 143 0.64 10.88 4.27
N GLU A 144 -0.05 11.83 4.87
CA GLU A 144 0.39 12.52 6.07
C GLU A 144 -0.77 12.51 7.08
N THR A 145 -0.46 12.36 8.36
CA THR A 145 -1.44 12.55 9.43
C THR A 145 -1.63 14.04 9.70
N LYS A 146 -2.72 14.38 10.38
CA LYS A 146 -2.83 15.67 11.08
C LYS A 146 -1.68 15.84 12.09
N VAL A 147 -1.41 17.09 12.46
CA VAL A 147 -0.47 17.41 13.53
C VAL A 147 -1.06 16.92 14.85
N LEU A 148 -0.30 16.08 15.55
CA LEU A 148 -0.58 15.58 16.88
C LEU A 148 0.18 16.45 17.89
N TYR A 149 -0.55 17.10 18.79
CA TYR A 149 0.02 17.99 19.82
C TYR A 149 0.70 17.20 20.95
N TYR A 150 0.15 16.02 21.27
CA TYR A 150 0.73 15.05 22.19
C TYR A 150 0.94 13.75 21.44
N THR A 151 2.15 13.21 21.49
CA THR A 151 2.48 11.93 20.86
C THR A 151 2.78 10.87 21.91
N ARG A 152 2.08 9.74 21.84
CA ARG A 152 2.23 8.61 22.75
C ARG A 152 2.97 7.48 22.03
N ASP A 153 4.28 7.65 21.92
CA ASP A 153 5.18 6.72 21.21
C ASP A 153 6.06 5.92 22.17
#